data_AF-A0A6H5IHI5-F1
#
_entry.id   AF-A0A6H5IHI5-F1
#
_cell.length_a   1.000
_cell.length_b   1.000
_cell.length_c   1.000
_cell.angle_alpha   90.00
_cell.angle_beta   90.00
_cell.angle_gamma   90.00
#
_symmetry.space_group_name_H-M   'P 1'
#
loop_
_entity.id
_entity.type
_entity.pdbx_description
1 polymer ?
#
loop_
_entity_poly.entity_id
_entity_poly.type
_entity_poly.pdbx_seq_one_letter_code
_entity_poly.pdbx_strand_id
1 'polypeptide(L)'
;MIFATFDYGSSVFYDLNKEQSLQLHRLHNACVRFVYGTIPHRAHVTPYRLALGWLSAQRRRDYNIIVQAINVISRQSPKPLSGLFTFRANRLLHRAARRQPPRELTHKAARTQALHNSFAYTATRLINNLPCIEDPRHPPRSFKEMIRAHLFHQDVQDWKKRCSDENLEYEPLPLRNRLPPM
;
A
#
# COMPACT_ATOMS: atom_id res chain seq x y z
N MET A 1 5.98 19.75 9.03
CA MET A 1 6.31 18.49 8.32
C MET A 1 6.05 17.27 9.22
N ILE A 2 4.80 16.81 9.36
CA ILE A 2 4.49 15.59 10.14
C ILE A 2 4.38 14.37 9.22
N PHE A 3 3.97 14.58 7.96
CA PHE A 3 3.80 13.50 6.98
C PHE A 3 5.10 12.83 6.54
N ALA A 4 6.19 13.58 6.35
CA ALA A 4 7.48 13.00 5.99
C ALA A 4 8.00 12.06 7.08
N THR A 5 7.81 12.41 8.36
CA THR A 5 8.15 11.57 9.51
C THR A 5 7.27 10.33 9.58
N PHE A 6 5.97 10.48 9.26
CA PHE A 6 5.03 9.37 9.18
C PHE A 6 5.39 8.39 8.06
N ASP A 7 5.75 8.90 6.89
CA ASP A 7 6.18 8.11 5.74
C ASP A 7 7.50 7.38 6.04
N TYR A 8 8.45 8.05 6.68
CA TYR A 8 9.69 7.42 7.14
C TYR A 8 9.42 6.25 8.11
N GLY A 9 8.66 6.51 9.18
CA GLY A 9 8.32 5.47 10.17
C GLY A 9 7.57 4.28 9.56
N SER A 10 6.68 4.54 8.60
CA SER A 10 5.94 3.49 7.90
C SER A 10 6.81 2.58 7.01
N SER A 11 7.97 3.09 6.56
CA SER A 11 8.93 2.33 5.73
C SER A 11 9.97 1.57 6.55
N VAL A 12 10.38 2.13 7.70
CA VAL A 12 11.42 1.54 8.57
C VAL A 12 10.84 0.48 9.49
N PHE A 13 9.65 0.71 10.06
CA PHE A 13 9.00 -0.23 10.96
C PHE A 13 8.03 -1.10 10.17
N TYR A 14 8.57 -2.03 9.40
CA TYR A 14 7.76 -2.97 8.63
C TYR A 14 7.03 -3.98 9.54
N ASP A 15 7.68 -4.42 10.62
CA ASP A 15 7.12 -5.36 11.61
C ASP A 15 6.55 -4.61 12.83
N LEU A 16 5.59 -3.70 12.59
CA LEU A 16 4.89 -3.03 13.68
C LEU A 16 3.99 -4.02 14.41
N ASN A 17 4.07 -4.02 15.73
CA ASN A 17 3.11 -4.75 16.54
C ASN A 17 1.70 -4.11 16.39
N LYS A 18 0.66 -4.86 16.80
CA LYS A 18 -0.73 -4.39 16.67
C LYS A 18 -0.97 -3.06 17.39
N GLU A 19 -0.29 -2.85 18.52
CA GLU A 19 -0.41 -1.64 19.33
C GLU A 19 0.14 -0.40 18.61
N GLN A 20 1.33 -0.47 18.05
CA GLN A 20 1.96 0.61 17.30
C GLN A 20 1.17 0.91 16.02
N SER A 21 0.64 -0.13 15.34
CA SER A 21 -0.25 0.05 14.20
C SER A 21 -1.53 0.81 14.59
N LEU A 22 -2.10 0.50 15.76
CA LEU A 22 -3.25 1.22 16.30
C LEU A 22 -2.92 2.67 16.66
N GLN A 23 -1.75 2.93 17.26
CA GLN A 23 -1.27 4.28 17.54
C GLN A 23 -1.12 5.11 16.26
N LEU A 24 -0.52 4.55 15.21
CA LEU A 24 -0.39 5.21 13.90
C LEU A 24 -1.76 5.50 13.28
N HIS A 25 -2.70 4.56 13.37
CA HIS A 25 -4.06 4.77 12.89
C HIS A 25 -4.76 5.90 13.64
N ARG A 26 -4.64 5.96 14.97
CA ARG A 26 -5.18 7.04 15.80
C ARG A 26 -4.55 8.39 15.46
N LEU A 27 -3.23 8.44 15.31
CA LEU A 27 -2.51 9.66 14.90
C LEU A 27 -2.97 10.15 13.53
N HIS A 28 -3.07 9.25 12.54
CA HIS A 28 -3.56 9.60 11.21
C HIS A 28 -4.98 10.18 11.27
N ASN A 29 -5.86 9.56 12.07
CA ASN A 29 -7.21 10.07 12.25
C ASN A 29 -7.25 11.43 12.96
N ALA A 30 -6.34 11.68 13.90
CA ALA A 30 -6.18 12.98 14.53
C ALA A 30 -5.73 14.04 13.51
N CYS A 31 -4.82 13.71 12.59
CA CYS A 31 -4.42 14.61 11.51
C CYS A 31 -5.59 14.95 10.58
N VAL A 32 -6.41 13.97 10.19
CA VAL A 32 -7.60 14.24 9.37
C VAL A 32 -8.58 15.14 10.11
N ARG A 33 -8.83 14.87 11.40
CA ARG A 33 -9.67 15.73 12.25
C ARG A 33 -9.12 17.15 12.36
N PHE A 34 -7.81 17.30 12.49
CA PHE A 34 -7.15 18.60 12.52
C PHE A 34 -7.34 19.37 11.21
N VAL A 35 -7.18 18.72 10.05
CA VAL A 35 -7.36 19.36 8.73
C VAL A 35 -8.81 19.83 8.52
N TYR A 36 -9.79 19.02 8.90
CA TYR A 36 -11.19 19.38 8.71
C TYR A 36 -11.72 20.35 9.78
N GLY A 37 -11.20 20.28 11.01
CA GLY A 37 -11.60 21.12 12.15
C GLY A 37 -13.02 20.88 12.69
N THR A 38 -13.94 20.41 11.84
CA THR A 38 -15.39 20.34 12.11
C THR A 38 -15.94 18.92 12.12
N ILE A 39 -15.09 17.90 12.12
CA ILE A 39 -15.55 16.49 12.16
C ILE A 39 -16.19 16.22 13.53
N PRO A 40 -17.46 15.78 13.60
CA PRO A 40 -18.09 15.42 14.86
C PRO A 40 -17.31 14.31 15.59
N HIS A 41 -17.25 14.36 16.93
CA HIS A 41 -16.45 13.43 17.73
C HIS A 41 -16.80 11.95 17.45
N ARG A 42 -18.09 11.64 17.30
CA ARG A 42 -18.59 10.28 17.02
C ARG A 42 -18.64 9.92 15.53
N ALA A 43 -18.37 10.87 14.64
CA ALA A 43 -18.39 10.59 13.20
C ALA A 43 -17.18 9.75 12.78
N HIS A 44 -17.41 8.87 11.80
CA HIS A 44 -16.34 8.11 11.16
C HIS A 44 -15.40 9.06 10.41
N VAL A 45 -14.09 8.88 10.60
CA VAL A 45 -13.05 9.71 9.94
C VAL A 45 -12.77 9.26 8.51
N THR A 46 -13.04 7.99 8.19
CA THR A 46 -12.80 7.38 6.87
C THR A 46 -13.31 8.19 5.68
N PRO A 47 -14.57 8.67 5.63
CA PRO A 47 -15.04 9.43 4.47
C PRO A 47 -14.30 10.75 4.28
N TYR A 48 -13.91 11.42 5.37
CA TYR A 48 -13.12 12.66 5.31
C TYR A 48 -11.70 12.41 4.81
N ARG A 49 -11.09 11.30 5.24
CA ARG A 49 -9.78 10.85 4.74
C ARG A 49 -9.83 10.56 3.24
N LEU A 50 -10.88 9.87 2.77
CA LEU A 50 -11.09 9.58 1.35
C LEU A 50 -11.30 10.86 0.55
N ALA A 51 -12.08 11.82 1.07
CA ALA A 51 -12.26 13.12 0.42
C ALA A 51 -10.96 13.94 0.30
N LEU A 52 -9.96 13.72 1.16
CA LEU A 52 -8.60 14.30 0.99
C LEU A 52 -7.73 13.54 -0.03
N GLY A 53 -8.21 12.42 -0.58
CA GLY A 53 -7.41 11.53 -1.43
C GLY A 53 -6.30 10.81 -0.66
N TRP A 54 -6.43 10.66 0.67
CA TRP A 54 -5.40 10.04 1.51
C TRP A 54 -5.62 8.54 1.65
N LEU A 55 -4.53 7.78 1.53
CA LEU A 55 -4.52 6.34 1.83
C LEU A 55 -4.64 6.09 3.34
N SER A 56 -5.25 4.97 3.72
CA SER A 56 -5.24 4.49 5.09
C SER A 56 -3.81 4.19 5.55
N ALA A 57 -3.57 4.22 6.86
CA ALA A 57 -2.24 3.95 7.41
C ALA A 57 -1.67 2.60 6.93
N GLN A 58 -2.51 1.57 6.80
CA GLN A 58 -2.10 0.27 6.27
C GLN A 58 -1.70 0.37 4.78
N ARG A 59 -2.58 0.89 3.92
CA ARG A 59 -2.28 1.01 2.49
C ARG A 59 -1.12 1.95 2.19
N ARG A 60 -0.88 2.95 3.04
CA ARG A 60 0.27 3.84 2.92
C ARG A 60 1.58 3.11 3.19
N ARG A 61 1.61 2.17 4.16
CA ARG A 61 2.73 1.24 4.33
C ARG A 61 2.92 0.37 3.09
N ASP A 62 1.84 -0.27 2.64
CA ASP A 62 1.89 -1.15 1.46
C ASP A 62 2.45 -0.40 0.25
N TYR A 63 1.96 0.82 -0.01
CA TYR A 63 2.47 1.73 -1.02
C TYR A 63 3.99 1.95 -0.90
N ASN A 64 4.47 2.33 0.29
CA ASN A 64 5.89 2.61 0.51
C ASN A 64 6.75 1.35 0.32
N ILE A 65 6.29 0.18 0.77
CA ILE A 65 6.98 -1.11 0.58
C ILE A 65 7.08 -1.45 -0.92
N ILE A 66 5.96 -1.38 -1.63
CA ILE A 66 5.89 -1.70 -3.06
C ILE A 66 6.81 -0.77 -3.84
N VAL A 67 6.71 0.55 -3.62
CA VAL A 67 7.54 1.54 -4.32
C VAL A 67 9.01 1.32 -4.03
N GLN A 68 9.38 1.06 -2.77
CA GLN A 68 10.76 0.81 -2.39
C GLN A 68 11.29 -0.47 -3.05
N ALA A 69 10.52 -1.56 -3.04
CA ALA A 69 10.91 -2.82 -3.66
C ALA A 69 11.06 -2.69 -5.19
N ILE A 70 10.11 -2.02 -5.87
CA ILE A 70 10.21 -1.76 -7.31
C ILE A 70 11.44 -0.89 -7.64
N ASN A 71 11.75 0.12 -6.82
CA ASN A 71 12.97 0.91 -6.99
C ASN A 71 14.25 0.05 -6.83
N VAL A 72 14.29 -0.82 -5.82
CA VAL A 72 15.42 -1.73 -5.59
C VAL A 72 15.60 -2.72 -6.73
N ILE A 73 14.50 -3.28 -7.24
CA ILE A 73 14.48 -4.24 -8.35
C ILE A 73 14.92 -3.56 -9.66
N SER A 74 14.29 -2.43 -10.01
CA SER A 74 14.56 -1.72 -11.27
C SER A 74 15.97 -1.12 -11.32
N ARG A 75 16.48 -0.63 -10.20
CA ARG A 75 17.83 -0.01 -10.11
C ARG A 75 18.92 -1.01 -9.74
N GLN A 76 18.56 -2.25 -9.39
CA GLN A 76 19.48 -3.26 -8.87
C GLN A 76 20.37 -2.73 -7.72
N SER A 77 19.80 -1.88 -6.88
CA SER A 77 20.53 -1.15 -5.84
C SER A 77 19.65 -0.87 -4.63
N PRO A 78 20.15 -1.06 -3.39
CA PRO A 78 21.47 -1.60 -3.05
C PRO A 78 21.61 -3.10 -3.36
N LYS A 79 22.80 -3.56 -3.81
CA LYS A 79 23.05 -4.98 -4.18
C LYS A 79 22.59 -6.01 -3.14
N PRO A 80 22.79 -5.80 -1.82
CA PRO A 80 22.30 -6.75 -0.81
C PRO A 80 20.78 -6.88 -0.81
N LEU A 81 20.05 -5.78 -1.04
CA LEU A 81 18.60 -5.77 -1.07
C LEU A 81 18.04 -6.30 -2.39
N SER A 82 18.68 -5.98 -3.52
CA SER A 82 18.25 -6.52 -4.82
C SER A 82 18.41 -8.04 -4.88
N GLY A 83 19.44 -8.60 -4.23
CA GLY A 83 19.64 -10.04 -4.12
C GLY A 83 18.56 -10.79 -3.33
N LEU A 84 17.71 -10.08 -2.57
CA LEU A 84 16.57 -10.69 -1.88
C LEU A 84 15.42 -11.05 -2.83
N PHE A 85 15.36 -10.42 -4.01
CA PHE A 85 14.29 -10.62 -4.98
C PHE A 85 14.76 -11.57 -6.07
N THR A 86 14.14 -12.73 -6.16
CA THR A 86 14.44 -13.73 -7.19
C THR A 86 13.23 -13.89 -8.10
N PHE A 87 13.39 -13.72 -9.40
CA PHE A 87 12.32 -14.00 -10.36
C PHE A 87 12.20 -15.50 -10.61
N ARG A 88 10.97 -15.99 -10.82
CA ARG A 88 10.71 -17.42 -11.03
C ARG A 88 11.38 -17.91 -12.30
N ALA A 89 12.63 -18.37 -12.27
CA ALA A 89 13.21 -19.05 -13.43
C ALA A 89 12.25 -20.16 -13.84
N ASN A 90 11.78 -20.11 -15.09
CA ASN A 90 10.74 -21.01 -15.58
C ASN A 90 11.39 -22.40 -15.74
N ARG A 91 11.49 -23.16 -14.63
CA ARG A 91 12.21 -24.45 -14.54
C ARG A 91 11.64 -25.51 -15.50
N LEU A 92 10.48 -25.27 -16.08
CA LEU A 92 9.85 -26.13 -17.10
C LEU A 92 10.23 -25.74 -18.55
N LEU A 93 10.96 -24.64 -18.76
CA LEU A 93 11.29 -24.13 -20.10
C LEU A 93 12.65 -24.56 -20.66
N HIS A 94 13.29 -25.59 -20.10
CA HIS A 94 14.41 -26.22 -20.81
C HIS A 94 14.00 -26.98 -22.07
N ARG A 95 12.69 -27.12 -22.37
CA ARG A 95 12.24 -27.77 -23.61
C ARG A 95 11.31 -26.98 -24.55
N ALA A 96 10.70 -25.83 -24.19
CA ALA A 96 9.66 -25.29 -25.10
C ALA A 96 9.30 -23.78 -25.16
N ALA A 97 9.87 -22.81 -24.43
CA ALA A 97 9.42 -21.41 -24.62
C ALA A 97 10.51 -20.35 -24.55
N ARG A 98 10.90 -19.88 -25.74
CA ARG A 98 11.71 -18.68 -25.96
C ARG A 98 10.86 -17.40 -26.09
N ARG A 99 9.80 -17.20 -25.30
CA ARG A 99 8.93 -16.03 -25.55
C ARG A 99 8.65 -15.04 -24.44
N GLN A 100 8.78 -15.36 -23.15
CA GLN A 100 8.62 -14.32 -22.11
C GLN A 100 9.51 -14.60 -20.89
N PRO A 101 10.26 -13.59 -20.39
CA PRO A 101 10.97 -13.72 -19.13
C PRO A 101 9.95 -13.88 -17.99
N PRO A 102 10.29 -14.62 -16.92
CA PRO A 102 9.41 -14.73 -15.78
C PRO A 102 9.15 -13.35 -15.16
N ARG A 103 7.88 -13.07 -14.89
CA ARG A 103 7.41 -11.78 -14.38
C ARG A 103 7.07 -11.85 -12.88
N GLU A 104 6.79 -13.05 -12.38
CA GLU A 104 6.43 -13.29 -10.99
C GLU A 104 7.68 -13.39 -10.10
N LEU A 105 7.64 -12.66 -8.98
CA LEU A 105 8.68 -12.73 -7.95
C LEU A 105 8.46 -13.99 -7.09
N THR A 106 9.55 -14.71 -6.85
CA THR A 106 9.57 -15.87 -5.96
C THR A 106 10.10 -15.49 -4.59
N HIS A 107 9.52 -16.12 -3.58
CA HIS A 107 9.99 -16.08 -2.22
C HIS A 107 10.04 -17.51 -1.69
N LYS A 108 10.96 -17.79 -0.76
CA LYS A 108 10.95 -19.05 -0.02
C LYS A 108 9.68 -19.09 0.83
N ALA A 109 9.04 -20.26 0.92
CA ALA A 109 7.88 -20.44 1.79
C ALA A 109 8.22 -19.96 3.21
N ALA A 110 7.43 -19.04 3.75
CA ALA A 110 7.66 -18.51 5.09
C ALA A 110 7.36 -19.60 6.12
N ARG A 111 8.39 -20.01 6.87
CA ARG A 111 8.27 -21.01 7.95
C ARG A 111 8.14 -20.38 9.34
N THR A 112 8.32 -19.07 9.43
CA THR A 112 8.23 -18.30 10.68
C THR A 112 7.47 -17.02 10.45
N GLN A 113 6.83 -16.50 11.51
CA GLN A 113 6.14 -15.22 11.48
C GLN A 113 7.11 -14.07 11.15
N ALA A 114 8.35 -14.13 11.65
CA ALA A 114 9.39 -13.16 11.34
C ALA A 114 9.76 -13.13 9.84
N LEU A 115 9.82 -14.30 9.19
CA LEU A 115 10.07 -14.36 7.75
C LEU A 115 8.84 -13.89 6.95
N HIS A 116 7.64 -14.24 7.39
CA HIS A 116 6.39 -13.76 6.80
C HIS A 116 6.28 -12.24 6.92
N ASN A 117 6.74 -11.67 8.03
CA ASN A 117 6.87 -10.26 8.29
C ASN A 117 8.26 -9.72 7.90
N SER A 118 8.94 -10.33 6.93
CA SER A 118 10.14 -9.73 6.34
C SER A 118 9.78 -8.80 5.20
N PHE A 119 10.59 -7.75 5.01
CA PHE A 119 10.44 -6.82 3.90
C PHE A 119 10.34 -7.54 2.55
N ALA A 120 11.27 -8.46 2.25
CA ALA A 120 11.34 -9.15 0.97
C ALA A 120 10.12 -10.04 0.69
N TYR A 121 9.67 -10.79 1.71
CA TYR A 121 8.50 -11.67 1.57
C TYR A 121 7.24 -10.84 1.29
N THR A 122 6.99 -9.80 2.09
CA THR A 122 5.77 -9.01 1.93
C THR A 122 5.80 -8.15 0.67
N ALA A 123 6.95 -7.53 0.35
CA ALA A 123 7.09 -6.81 -0.91
C ALA A 123 6.78 -7.72 -2.10
N THR A 124 7.32 -8.95 -2.11
CA THR A 124 7.05 -9.93 -3.16
C THR A 124 5.56 -10.26 -3.25
N ARG A 125 4.92 -10.57 -2.12
CA ARG A 125 3.49 -10.89 -2.07
C ARG A 125 2.63 -9.73 -2.57
N LEU A 126 2.93 -8.52 -2.11
CA LEU A 126 2.19 -7.32 -2.51
C LEU A 126 2.35 -7.06 -4.01
N ILE A 127 3.57 -7.09 -4.53
CA ILE A 127 3.86 -6.86 -5.96
C ILE A 127 3.16 -7.90 -6.84
N ASN A 128 3.22 -9.19 -6.49
CA ASN A 128 2.56 -10.24 -7.26
C ASN A 128 1.03 -10.10 -7.31
N ASN A 129 0.43 -9.45 -6.31
CA ASN A 129 -1.00 -9.20 -6.25
C ASN A 129 -1.43 -7.90 -6.96
N LEU A 130 -0.49 -7.12 -7.52
CA LEU A 130 -0.81 -5.89 -8.24
C LEU A 130 -1.18 -6.18 -9.70
N PRO A 131 -2.41 -5.87 -10.14
CA PRO A 131 -2.78 -6.03 -11.55
C PRO A 131 -2.18 -4.93 -12.44
N CYS A 132 -1.72 -3.83 -11.85
CA CYS A 132 -1.28 -2.64 -12.58
C CYS A 132 0.22 -2.63 -12.94
N ILE A 133 0.99 -3.61 -12.47
CA ILE A 133 2.44 -3.71 -12.75
C ILE A 133 2.72 -5.05 -13.42
N GLU A 134 3.02 -5.03 -14.71
CA GLU A 134 3.34 -6.25 -15.46
C GLU A 134 4.76 -6.76 -15.20
N ASP A 135 5.75 -5.85 -15.15
CA ASP A 135 7.15 -6.19 -14.88
C ASP A 135 7.79 -5.17 -13.92
N PRO A 136 8.12 -5.58 -12.67
CA PRO A 136 8.73 -4.68 -11.70
C PRO A 136 10.18 -4.28 -12.04
N ARG A 137 10.83 -4.91 -13.03
CA ARG A 137 12.16 -4.52 -13.53
C ARG A 137 12.11 -3.29 -14.42
N HIS A 138 11.01 -3.11 -15.15
CA HIS A 138 10.80 -2.03 -16.10
C HIS A 138 9.47 -1.31 -15.81
N PRO A 139 9.32 -0.70 -14.63
CA PRO A 139 8.09 -0.01 -14.28
C PRO A 139 7.88 1.21 -15.18
N PRO A 140 6.64 1.53 -15.61
CA PRO A 140 6.34 2.75 -16.34
C PRO A 140 6.63 3.99 -15.50
N ARG A 141 6.85 5.16 -16.10
CA ARG A 141 7.11 6.40 -15.34
C ARG A 141 5.99 6.74 -14.33
N SER A 142 4.75 6.41 -14.67
CA SER A 142 3.55 6.62 -13.86
C SER A 142 3.28 5.51 -12.83
N PHE A 143 4.19 4.54 -12.64
CA PHE A 143 3.93 3.37 -11.78
C PHE A 143 3.51 3.74 -10.36
N LYS A 144 4.12 4.78 -9.78
CA LYS A 144 3.79 5.27 -8.43
C LYS A 144 2.34 5.74 -8.35
N GLU A 145 1.89 6.48 -9.34
CA GLU A 145 0.51 6.97 -9.42
C GLU A 145 -0.46 5.81 -9.62
N MET A 146 -0.12 4.84 -10.48
CA MET A 146 -0.92 3.64 -10.71
C MET A 146 -1.10 2.80 -9.44
N ILE A 147 -0.03 2.61 -8.66
CA ILE A 147 -0.09 1.87 -7.39
C ILE A 147 -0.93 2.65 -6.37
N ARG A 148 -0.71 3.96 -6.25
CA ARG A 148 -1.50 4.81 -5.35
C ARG A 148 -2.97 4.75 -5.69
N ALA A 149 -3.33 4.88 -6.97
CA ALA A 149 -4.69 4.80 -7.46
C ALA A 149 -5.33 3.45 -7.18
N HIS A 150 -4.60 2.35 -7.41
CA HIS A 150 -5.07 1.01 -7.11
C HIS A 150 -5.35 0.81 -5.62
N LEU A 151 -4.41 1.19 -4.75
CA LEU A 151 -4.59 1.08 -3.30
C LEU A 151 -5.71 1.98 -2.80
N PHE A 152 -5.82 3.20 -3.34
CA PHE A 152 -6.91 4.12 -3.00
C PHE A 152 -8.28 3.57 -3.42
N HIS A 153 -8.36 2.93 -4.60
CA HIS A 153 -9.58 2.27 -5.05
C HIS A 153 -10.00 1.17 -4.07
N GLN A 154 -9.07 0.33 -3.61
CA GLN A 154 -9.39 -0.68 -2.59
C GLN A 154 -9.87 -0.02 -1.28
N ASP A 155 -9.31 1.13 -0.90
CA ASP A 155 -9.74 1.92 0.27
C ASP A 155 -11.19 2.39 0.18
N VAL A 156 -11.59 2.82 -1.02
CA VAL A 156 -12.97 3.19 -1.31
C VAL A 156 -13.89 1.96 -1.25
N GLN A 157 -13.47 0.83 -1.81
CA GLN A 157 -14.30 -0.40 -1.80
C GLN A 157 -14.49 -0.95 -0.38
N ASP A 158 -13.43 -0.96 0.44
CA ASP A 158 -13.53 -1.37 1.84
C ASP A 158 -14.49 -0.46 2.62
N TRP A 159 -14.46 0.85 2.35
CA TRP A 159 -15.38 1.78 2.99
C TRP A 159 -16.83 1.53 2.54
N LYS A 160 -17.08 1.34 1.24
CA LYS A 160 -18.40 1.00 0.71
C LYS A 160 -18.95 -0.28 1.33
N LYS A 161 -18.12 -1.33 1.41
CA LYS A 161 -18.50 -2.59 2.04
C LYS A 161 -18.89 -2.37 3.50
N ARG A 162 -18.06 -1.63 4.24
CA ARG A 162 -18.34 -1.33 5.64
C ARG A 162 -19.60 -0.50 5.84
N CYS A 163 -19.87 0.48 4.97
CA CYS A 163 -21.13 1.22 4.98
C CYS A 163 -22.33 0.30 4.79
N SER A 164 -22.23 -0.67 3.89
CA SER A 164 -23.28 -1.69 3.68
C SER A 164 -23.46 -2.58 4.91
N ASP A 165 -22.37 -3.04 5.51
CA ASP A 165 -22.39 -3.96 6.66
C ASP A 165 -22.92 -3.29 7.95
N GLU A 166 -22.56 -2.02 8.16
CA GLU A 166 -22.91 -1.24 9.37
C GLU A 166 -24.10 -0.28 9.15
N ASN A 167 -24.74 -0.30 7.98
CA ASN A 167 -25.82 0.60 7.56
C ASN A 167 -25.48 2.10 7.77
N LEU A 168 -24.28 2.50 7.34
CA LEU A 168 -23.76 3.86 7.47
C LEU A 168 -23.94 4.66 6.17
N GLU A 169 -24.11 5.99 6.29
CA GLU A 169 -23.97 6.86 5.14
C GLU A 169 -22.53 6.88 4.61
N TYR A 170 -22.39 6.69 3.29
CA TYR A 170 -21.10 6.73 2.61
C TYR A 170 -20.42 8.10 2.68
N GLU A 171 -21.20 9.18 2.54
CA GLU A 171 -20.76 10.57 2.64
C GLU A 171 -21.56 11.31 3.72
N PRO A 172 -20.97 11.59 4.90
CA PRO A 172 -21.63 12.33 5.96
C PRO A 172 -21.84 13.81 5.61
N LEU A 173 -22.85 14.40 6.25
CA LEU A 173 -23.37 15.75 5.98
C LEU A 173 -22.37 16.94 5.99
N PRO A 174 -21.18 16.92 6.64
CA PRO A 174 -20.20 18.00 6.46
C PRO A 174 -19.41 17.91 5.14
N LEU A 175 -19.39 16.75 4.48
CA LEU A 175 -18.73 16.55 3.19
C LEU A 175 -19.64 16.92 2.02
N ARG A 176 -20.92 16.55 2.09
CA ARG A 176 -21.92 16.89 1.05
C ARG A 176 -22.09 18.40 0.84
N ASN A 177 -21.88 19.18 1.90
CA ASN A 177 -22.04 20.64 1.89
C ASN A 177 -20.78 21.40 1.45
N ARG A 178 -19.68 20.72 1.12
CA ARG A 178 -18.50 21.37 0.52
C ARG A 178 -18.68 21.37 -1.00
N LEU A 179 -18.79 22.56 -1.58
CA LEU A 179 -18.70 22.76 -3.03
C LEU A 179 -17.43 22.06 -3.57
N PRO A 180 -17.46 21.50 -4.79
CA PRO A 180 -16.31 20.81 -5.36
C PRO A 180 -15.09 21.75 -5.38
N PRO A 181 -13.86 21.24 -5.17
CA PRO A 181 -12.68 22.05 -5.37
C PRO A 181 -12.66 22.52 -6.83
N MET A 182 -12.64 23.85 -7.03
CA MET A 182 -12.35 24.47 -8.31
C MET A 182 -10.94 24.10 -8.79
#